data_AF-A0A4Q1RMC2-F1
#
_entry.id   AF-A0A4Q1RMC2-F1
#
_cell.length_a   1.000
_cell.length_b   1.000
_cell.length_c   1.000
_cell.angle_alpha   90.00
_cell.angle_beta   90.00
_cell.angle_gamma   90.00
#
_symmetry.space_group_name_H-M   'P 1'
#
loop_
_entity.id
_entity.type
_entity.pdbx_description
1 polymer ?
#
loop_
_entity_poly.entity_id
_entity_poly.type
_entity_poly.pdbx_seq_one_letter_code
_entity_poly.pdbx_strand_id
1 'polypeptide(L)'
;MGAIEDTSQSVCQSCRTGGPTVRERGRVSLMAVLCDPCWNVYANQLAIEEGATARPQVAPDPDDVTPYEPPTCRDCGAAVRPYPTNYERWVYLAGEDLPAKDVAPCHRWRLETIRGRHSSIPAEIVAVRIRGIEPLPSDPVRPAHRAVCLCPEAVQEAEQERAAEPE
;
A
#
# COMPACT_ATOMS: atom_id res chain seq x y z
N MET A 1 -42.12 6.52 13.13
CA MET A 1 -41.80 6.29 11.70
C MET A 1 -40.44 5.63 11.66
N GLY A 2 -40.41 4.30 11.63
CA GLY A 2 -39.16 3.52 11.67
C GLY A 2 -38.53 3.46 10.29
N ALA A 3 -37.25 3.80 10.22
CA ALA A 3 -36.43 3.63 9.03
C ALA A 3 -36.34 2.13 8.72
N ILE A 4 -36.85 1.75 7.54
CA ILE A 4 -36.44 0.51 6.88
C ILE A 4 -35.02 0.78 6.37
N GLU A 5 -34.02 0.43 7.18
CA GLU A 5 -32.64 0.32 6.67
C GLU A 5 -32.67 -0.74 5.58
N ASP A 6 -32.42 -0.29 4.36
CA ASP A 6 -32.27 -1.08 3.15
C ASP A 6 -31.13 -2.08 3.38
N THR A 7 -31.47 -3.21 3.98
CA THR A 7 -30.55 -4.32 4.19
C THR A 7 -30.58 -5.15 2.91
N SER A 8 -30.22 -4.52 1.79
CA SER A 8 -29.83 -5.26 0.60
C SER A 8 -28.59 -6.06 1.03
N GLN A 9 -28.79 -7.34 1.35
CA GLN A 9 -27.73 -8.27 1.71
C GLN A 9 -26.68 -8.21 0.61
N SER A 10 -25.59 -7.51 0.91
CA SER A 10 -24.52 -7.33 -0.05
C SER A 10 -23.95 -8.70 -0.40
N VAL A 11 -23.81 -8.94 -1.69
CA VAL A 11 -23.31 -10.22 -2.22
C VAL A 11 -21.84 -10.02 -2.56
N CYS A 12 -20.99 -10.99 -2.21
CA CYS A 12 -19.58 -10.94 -2.60
C CYS A 12 -19.45 -10.85 -4.12
N GLN A 13 -18.74 -9.85 -4.62
CA GLN A 13 -18.54 -9.62 -6.05
C GLN A 13 -17.78 -10.76 -6.75
N SER A 14 -16.94 -11.51 -6.00
CA SER A 14 -16.14 -12.62 -6.51
C SER A 14 -16.89 -13.96 -6.47
N CYS A 15 -17.25 -14.47 -5.29
CA CYS A 15 -17.88 -15.79 -5.16
C CYS A 15 -19.42 -15.78 -5.26
N ARG A 16 -20.03 -14.61 -5.46
CA ARG A 16 -21.49 -14.41 -5.57
C ARG A 16 -22.31 -14.94 -4.40
N THR A 17 -21.67 -15.11 -3.24
CA THR A 17 -22.31 -15.59 -2.02
C THR A 17 -22.55 -14.41 -1.06
N GLY A 18 -23.76 -14.32 -0.51
CA GLY A 18 -24.07 -13.40 0.59
C GLY A 18 -23.61 -13.97 1.93
N GLY A 19 -23.32 -13.12 2.91
CA GLY A 19 -22.90 -13.59 4.23
C GLY A 19 -22.47 -12.46 5.15
N PRO A 20 -22.27 -12.76 6.45
CA PRO A 20 -21.97 -11.74 7.46
C PRO A 20 -20.59 -11.10 7.28
N THR A 21 -19.69 -11.72 6.52
CA THR A 21 -18.35 -11.20 6.25
C THR A 21 -18.28 -10.34 4.99
N VAL A 22 -19.37 -10.24 4.22
CA VAL A 22 -19.42 -9.39 3.03
C VAL A 22 -19.52 -7.94 3.47
N ARG A 23 -18.51 -7.16 3.09
CA ARG A 23 -18.48 -5.71 3.30
C ARG A 23 -17.63 -5.06 2.21
N GLU A 24 -17.72 -3.75 2.13
CA GLU A 24 -16.80 -2.95 1.33
C GLU A 24 -15.37 -3.05 1.90
N ARG A 25 -14.39 -3.23 1.00
CA ARG A 25 -12.99 -3.49 1.31
C ARG A 25 -12.08 -2.52 0.56
N GLY A 26 -10.91 -2.30 1.14
CA GLY A 26 -9.92 -1.40 0.62
C GLY A 26 -10.24 0.07 0.90
N ARG A 27 -9.32 0.95 0.53
CA ARG A 27 -9.33 2.38 0.88
C ARG A 27 -9.04 3.23 -0.34
N VAL A 28 -9.41 4.53 -0.27
CA VAL A 28 -9.09 5.61 -1.24
C VAL A 28 -9.63 5.42 -2.67
N SER A 29 -9.48 4.24 -3.30
CA SER A 29 -9.90 3.98 -4.68
C SER A 29 -10.18 2.51 -5.02
N LEU A 30 -9.95 1.56 -4.11
CA LEU A 30 -10.18 0.13 -4.41
C LEU A 30 -11.65 -0.28 -4.19
N MET A 31 -12.21 0.06 -3.01
CA MET A 31 -13.63 -0.05 -2.62
C MET A 31 -14.39 -1.22 -3.27
N ALA A 32 -13.99 -2.46 -2.92
CA ALA A 32 -14.56 -3.69 -3.46
C ALA A 32 -15.46 -4.40 -2.44
N VAL A 33 -16.62 -4.93 -2.84
CA VAL A 33 -17.55 -5.62 -1.93
C VAL A 33 -17.23 -7.11 -1.94
N LEU A 34 -16.49 -7.57 -0.93
CA LEU A 34 -15.96 -8.94 -0.85
C LEU A 34 -16.11 -9.55 0.54
N CYS A 35 -16.34 -10.86 0.60
CA CYS A 35 -16.22 -11.64 1.84
C CYS A 35 -14.74 -11.80 2.25
N ASP A 36 -14.47 -12.12 3.52
CA ASP A 36 -13.10 -12.25 4.03
C ASP A 36 -12.19 -13.20 3.22
N PRO A 37 -12.65 -14.41 2.80
CA PRO A 37 -11.81 -15.31 2.01
C PRO A 37 -11.41 -14.71 0.65
N CYS A 38 -12.39 -14.19 -0.10
CA CYS A 38 -12.14 -13.58 -1.41
C CYS A 38 -11.25 -12.33 -1.28
N TRP A 39 -11.48 -11.53 -0.24
CA TRP A 39 -10.64 -10.37 0.07
C TRP A 39 -9.19 -10.78 0.31
N ASN A 40 -8.96 -11.79 1.15
CA ASN A 40 -7.60 -12.21 1.47
C ASN A 40 -6.85 -12.76 0.26
N VAL A 41 -7.52 -13.54 -0.60
CA VAL A 41 -6.90 -14.02 -1.86
C VAL A 41 -6.52 -12.84 -2.74
N TYR A 42 -7.45 -11.91 -2.97
CA TYR A 42 -7.21 -10.74 -3.81
C TYR A 42 -6.08 -9.85 -3.27
N ALA A 43 -6.15 -9.47 -1.98
CA ALA A 43 -5.17 -8.59 -1.36
C ALA A 43 -3.78 -9.23 -1.25
N ASN A 44 -3.69 -10.55 -1.02
CA ASN A 44 -2.42 -11.26 -1.00
C ASN A 44 -1.79 -11.34 -2.39
N GLN A 45 -2.59 -11.62 -3.41
CA GLN A 45 -2.10 -11.65 -4.79
C GLN A 45 -1.54 -10.27 -5.19
N LEU A 46 -2.29 -9.21 -4.88
CA LEU A 46 -1.86 -7.84 -5.14
C LEU A 46 -0.58 -7.47 -4.36
N ALA A 47 -0.48 -7.90 -3.11
CA ALA A 47 0.73 -7.70 -2.31
C ALA A 47 1.98 -8.36 -2.90
N ILE A 48 1.83 -9.57 -3.45
CA ILE A 48 2.93 -10.28 -4.11
C ILE A 48 3.36 -9.52 -5.36
N GLU A 49 2.40 -9.16 -6.21
CA GLU A 49 2.66 -8.44 -7.47
C GLU A 49 3.30 -7.06 -7.24
N GLU A 50 2.92 -6.37 -6.17
CA GLU A 50 3.43 -5.02 -5.89
C GLU A 50 4.62 -4.98 -4.94
N GLY A 51 4.99 -6.11 -4.32
CA GLY A 51 6.05 -6.18 -3.31
C GLY A 51 5.63 -5.62 -1.94
N ALA A 52 4.32 -5.56 -1.64
CA ALA A 52 3.79 -5.15 -0.34
C ALA A 52 3.80 -6.33 0.67
N THR A 53 4.99 -6.85 0.95
CA THR A 53 5.22 -8.02 1.80
C THR A 53 5.76 -7.66 3.19
N ALA A 54 5.71 -6.38 3.58
CA ALA A 54 6.15 -5.96 4.90
C ALA A 54 5.26 -6.55 5.99
N ARG A 55 5.83 -6.70 7.19
CA ARG A 55 5.05 -7.13 8.35
C ARG A 55 4.10 -6.02 8.79
N PRO A 56 2.86 -6.35 9.18
CA PRO A 56 1.98 -5.38 9.81
C PRO A 56 2.65 -4.76 11.03
N GLN A 57 2.61 -3.44 11.13
CA GLN A 57 3.00 -2.74 12.34
C GLN A 57 1.76 -2.41 13.16
N VAL A 58 1.85 -2.67 14.46
CA VAL A 58 0.88 -2.16 15.42
C VAL A 58 1.23 -0.69 15.64
N ALA A 59 0.23 0.19 15.58
CA ALA A 59 0.46 1.59 15.91
C ALA A 59 1.03 1.67 17.34
N PRO A 60 2.13 2.41 17.57
CA PRO A 60 2.63 2.60 18.92
C PRO A 60 1.54 3.21 19.80
N ASP A 61 1.48 2.79 21.06
CA ASP A 61 0.57 3.36 22.04
C ASP A 61 0.84 4.88 22.11
N PRO A 62 -0.18 5.76 22.03
CA PRO A 62 0.02 7.20 22.14
C PRO A 62 0.70 7.64 23.44
N ASP A 63 0.66 6.81 24.50
CA ASP A 63 1.34 7.05 25.77
C ASP A 63 2.77 6.47 25.82
N ASP A 64 3.23 5.80 24.76
CA ASP A 64 4.60 5.28 24.65
C ASP A 64 5.58 6.41 24.27
N VAL A 65 6.38 6.82 25.25
CA VAL A 65 7.42 7.86 25.10
C VAL A 65 8.76 7.31 24.60
N THR A 66 8.84 6.02 24.29
CA THR A 66 10.06 5.40 23.75
C THR A 66 10.37 6.00 22.38
N PRO A 67 11.61 6.47 22.13
CA PRO A 67 12.00 6.93 20.80
C PRO A 67 11.73 5.82 19.77
N TYR A 68 10.90 6.12 18.76
CA TYR A 68 10.62 5.18 17.68
C TYR A 68 11.88 4.94 16.86
N GLU A 69 12.52 3.79 17.05
CA GLU A 69 13.59 3.31 16.17
C GLU A 69 12.96 2.77 14.88
N PRO A 70 13.21 3.40 13.71
CA PRO A 70 12.67 2.89 12.46
C PRO A 70 13.24 1.49 12.20
N PRO A 71 12.43 0.53 11.75
CA PRO A 71 12.96 -0.76 11.35
C PRO A 71 14.01 -0.56 10.25
N THR A 72 15.05 -1.38 10.27
CA THR A 72 16.09 -1.39 9.24
C THR A 72 15.86 -2.53 8.26
N CYS A 73 16.19 -2.30 7.00
CA CYS A 73 16.25 -3.37 6.01
C CYS A 73 17.31 -4.40 6.43
N ARG A 74 16.95 -5.68 6.37
CA ARG A 74 17.89 -6.77 6.72
C ARG A 74 19.02 -6.92 5.72
N ASP A 75 18.81 -6.50 4.48
CA ASP A 75 19.74 -6.75 3.39
C ASP A 75 20.76 -5.62 3.21
N CYS A 76 20.34 -4.36 3.36
CA CYS A 76 21.23 -3.19 3.20
C CYS A 76 21.43 -2.35 4.47
N GLY A 77 20.72 -2.64 5.57
CA GLY A 77 20.83 -1.90 6.83
C GLY A 77 20.20 -0.50 6.84
N ALA A 78 19.69 -0.01 5.71
CA ALA A 78 19.05 1.29 5.64
C ALA A 78 17.73 1.34 6.44
N ALA A 79 17.39 2.51 6.98
CA ALA A 79 16.10 2.73 7.64
C ALA A 79 14.95 2.57 6.62
N VAL A 80 13.93 1.80 7.00
CA VAL A 80 12.72 1.58 6.21
C VAL A 80 11.48 2.00 6.99
N ARG A 81 10.46 2.45 6.27
CA ARG A 81 9.17 2.80 6.88
C ARG A 81 8.08 1.91 6.29
N PRO A 82 7.43 1.06 7.09
CA PRO A 82 6.29 0.29 6.63
C PRO A 82 5.04 1.17 6.64
N TYR A 83 4.26 1.10 5.58
CA TYR A 83 2.98 1.77 5.45
C TYR A 83 1.88 0.77 5.09
N PRO A 84 0.67 0.90 5.66
CA PRO A 84 -0.47 0.11 5.21
C PRO A 84 -0.86 0.52 3.79
N THR A 85 -1.21 -0.43 2.94
CA THR A 85 -1.67 -0.17 1.58
C THR A 85 -3.18 0.08 1.56
N ASN A 86 -3.68 0.54 0.41
CA ASN A 86 -5.12 0.63 0.17
C ASN A 86 -5.86 -0.71 0.13
N TYR A 87 -5.16 -1.84 0.27
CA TYR A 87 -5.72 -3.19 0.38
C TYR A 87 -5.30 -3.92 1.67
N GLU A 88 -5.01 -3.17 2.73
CA GLU A 88 -4.77 -3.73 4.08
C GLU A 88 -3.58 -4.71 4.13
N ARG A 89 -2.58 -4.49 3.29
CA ARG A 89 -1.26 -5.12 3.37
C ARG A 89 -0.22 -4.05 3.65
N TRP A 90 1.06 -4.40 3.73
CA TRP A 90 2.07 -3.45 4.19
C TRP A 90 3.25 -3.44 3.25
N VAL A 91 3.77 -2.26 2.96
CA VAL A 91 4.93 -2.09 2.08
C VAL A 91 6.03 -1.30 2.77
N TYR A 92 7.28 -1.72 2.62
CA TYR A 92 8.43 -0.95 3.05
C TYR A 92 8.77 0.10 2.00
N LEU A 93 8.69 1.36 2.38
CA LEU A 93 9.05 2.49 1.53
C LEU A 93 10.34 3.14 2.01
N ALA A 94 11.03 3.80 1.08
CA ALA A 94 12.19 4.62 1.38
C ALA A 94 11.82 5.85 2.24
N GLY A 95 12.81 6.39 2.97
CA GLY A 95 12.63 7.55 3.83
C GLY A 95 12.34 8.86 3.08
N GLU A 96 12.69 8.93 1.80
CA GLU A 96 12.63 10.15 0.99
C GLU A 96 11.84 9.92 -0.31
N ASP A 97 11.28 11.00 -0.85
CA ASP A 97 10.69 10.99 -2.18
C ASP A 97 11.79 11.20 -3.23
N LEU A 98 11.64 10.54 -4.39
CA LEU A 98 12.51 10.70 -5.55
C LEU A 98 11.68 11.15 -6.76
N PRO A 99 12.29 11.79 -7.77
CA PRO A 99 11.62 12.06 -9.05
C PRO A 99 11.17 10.76 -9.72
N ALA A 100 9.98 10.77 -10.35
CA ALA A 100 9.44 9.59 -11.01
C ALA A 100 10.39 8.96 -12.03
N LYS A 101 11.13 9.76 -12.79
CA LYS A 101 12.12 9.29 -13.78
C LYS A 101 13.26 8.45 -13.18
N ASP A 102 13.54 8.62 -11.89
CA ASP A 102 14.64 7.96 -11.19
C ASP A 102 14.20 6.65 -10.50
N VAL A 103 12.91 6.31 -10.61
CA VAL A 103 12.31 5.13 -9.97
C VAL A 103 11.56 4.33 -11.04
N ALA A 104 11.77 3.02 -11.14
CA ALA A 104 11.01 2.20 -12.10
C ALA A 104 9.50 2.22 -11.77
N PRO A 105 8.59 2.21 -12.76
CA PRO A 105 7.14 2.29 -12.52
C PRO A 105 6.60 1.27 -11.51
N CYS A 106 7.16 0.06 -11.52
CA CYS A 106 6.89 -1.05 -10.58
C CYS A 106 7.35 -0.80 -9.13
N HIS A 107 7.94 0.35 -8.84
CA HIS A 107 8.40 0.72 -7.52
C HIS A 107 7.87 2.09 -7.08
N ARG A 108 7.02 2.73 -7.87
CA ARG A 108 6.46 4.06 -7.58
C ARG A 108 5.21 3.96 -6.71
N TRP A 109 5.29 4.49 -5.51
CA TRP A 109 4.16 4.65 -4.60
C TRP A 109 3.86 6.11 -4.32
N ARG A 110 2.66 6.37 -3.80
CA ARG A 110 2.27 7.65 -3.22
C ARG A 110 1.74 7.41 -1.82
N LEU A 111 2.02 8.34 -0.92
CA LEU A 111 1.40 8.36 0.41
C LEU A 111 0.14 9.22 0.34
N GLU A 112 -1.01 8.63 0.64
CA GLU A 112 -2.28 9.32 0.70
C GLU A 112 -2.78 9.41 2.14
N THR A 113 -3.21 10.62 2.51
CA THR A 113 -3.77 10.87 3.83
C THR A 113 -5.28 10.63 3.80
N ILE A 114 -5.75 9.67 4.58
CA ILE A 114 -7.18 9.44 4.80
C ILE A 114 -7.64 10.40 5.89
N ARG A 115 -8.56 11.30 5.52
CA ARG A 115 -9.23 12.21 6.47
C ARG A 115 -10.53 11.57 6.95
N GLY A 116 -10.81 11.68 8.24
CA GLY A 116 -12.12 11.32 8.76
C GLY A 116 -13.21 12.19 8.15
N ARG A 117 -14.39 11.61 7.86
CA ARG A 117 -15.51 12.28 7.17
C ARG A 117 -15.94 13.62 7.81
N HIS A 118 -15.61 13.84 9.09
CA HIS A 118 -15.90 15.07 9.85
C HIS A 118 -14.71 15.58 10.68
N SER A 119 -13.47 15.21 10.35
CA SER A 119 -12.27 15.62 11.10
C SER A 119 -11.19 16.15 10.18
N SER A 120 -10.60 17.30 10.56
CA SER A 120 -9.42 17.88 9.93
C SER A 120 -8.12 17.17 10.32
N ILE A 121 -8.16 16.27 11.32
CA ILE A 121 -7.02 15.49 11.78
C ILE A 121 -6.83 14.31 10.81
N PRO A 122 -5.62 14.10 10.26
CA PRO A 122 -5.26 12.89 9.53
C PRO A 122 -5.62 11.65 10.35
N ALA A 123 -6.54 10.82 9.86
CA ALA A 123 -6.89 9.60 10.57
C ALA A 123 -5.85 8.51 10.30
N GLU A 124 -5.31 8.46 9.07
CA GLU A 124 -4.34 7.45 8.67
C GLU A 124 -3.58 7.88 7.40
N ILE A 125 -2.36 7.36 7.21
CA ILE A 125 -1.60 7.48 5.95
C ILE A 125 -1.54 6.10 5.32
N VAL A 126 -1.93 5.98 4.05
CA VAL A 126 -1.86 4.73 3.29
C VAL A 126 -0.95 4.87 2.08
N ALA A 127 -0.23 3.81 1.76
CA ALA A 127 0.52 3.67 0.52
C ALA A 127 -0.44 3.25 -0.60
N VAL A 128 -0.48 4.04 -1.66
CA VAL A 128 -1.23 3.74 -2.88
C VAL A 128 -0.24 3.55 -4.01
N ARG A 129 -0.38 2.45 -4.73
CA ARG A 129 0.45 2.23 -5.91
C ARG A 129 0.03 3.20 -7.02
N ILE A 130 0.99 3.86 -7.65
CA ILE A 130 0.68 4.73 -8.78
C ILE A 130 0.34 3.82 -9.97
N ARG A 131 -0.94 3.77 -10.30
CA ARG A 131 -1.51 3.03 -11.44
C ARG A 131 -2.36 4.00 -12.25
N GLY A 132 -2.24 4.00 -13.58
CA GLY A 132 -3.05 4.83 -14.47
C GLY A 132 -2.26 5.97 -15.11
N ILE A 133 -2.55 7.23 -14.75
CA ILE A 133 -1.86 8.39 -15.32
C ILE A 133 -0.43 8.39 -14.82
N GLU A 134 0.50 8.24 -15.77
CA GLU A 134 1.91 8.25 -15.49
C GLU A 134 2.32 9.61 -14.89
N PRO A 135 3.03 9.63 -13.75
CA PRO A 135 3.55 10.87 -13.19
C PRO A 135 4.51 11.53 -14.17
N LEU A 136 4.57 12.86 -14.14
CA LEU A 136 5.59 13.57 -14.91
C LEU A 136 6.99 13.15 -14.41
N PRO A 137 8.03 13.18 -15.26
CA PRO A 137 9.39 12.76 -14.88
C PRO A 137 9.93 13.37 -13.58
N SER A 138 9.53 14.60 -13.26
CA SER A 138 9.96 15.33 -12.05
C SER A 138 8.98 15.24 -10.89
N ASP A 139 7.81 14.60 -11.06
CA ASP A 139 6.84 14.46 -9.99
C ASP A 139 7.43 13.60 -8.85
N PRO A 140 7.22 13.99 -7.58
CA PRO A 140 7.72 13.23 -6.46
C PRO A 140 6.94 11.92 -6.31
N VAL A 141 7.67 10.82 -6.21
CA VAL A 141 7.16 9.49 -5.88
C VAL A 141 7.89 8.93 -4.68
N ARG A 142 7.19 8.13 -3.89
CA ARG A 142 7.76 7.41 -2.77
C ARG A 142 8.25 6.04 -3.26
N PRO A 143 9.56 5.77 -3.30
CA PRO A 143 10.05 4.49 -3.80
C PRO A 143 9.71 3.35 -2.83
N ALA A 144 9.37 2.18 -3.39
CA ALA A 144 9.53 0.93 -2.66
C ALA A 144 10.99 0.81 -2.20
N HIS A 145 11.25 0.37 -0.97
CA HIS A 145 12.62 0.28 -0.47
C HIS A 145 13.51 -0.60 -1.36
N ARG A 146 12.94 -1.64 -1.97
CA ARG A 146 13.65 -2.53 -2.90
C ARG A 146 14.33 -1.76 -4.04
N ALA A 147 13.73 -0.69 -4.57
CA ALA A 147 14.32 0.11 -5.64
C ALA A 147 15.59 0.89 -5.25
N VAL A 148 15.77 1.15 -3.96
CA VAL A 148 16.92 1.89 -3.41
C VAL A 148 17.81 1.00 -2.55
N CYS A 149 17.50 -0.30 -2.49
CA CYS A 149 18.24 -1.25 -1.70
C CYS A 149 19.54 -1.60 -2.41
N LEU A 150 20.66 -1.54 -1.69
CA LEU A 150 21.99 -1.87 -2.24
C LEU A 150 22.30 -3.37 -2.21
N CYS A 151 21.33 -4.22 -1.86
CA CYS A 151 21.55 -5.66 -1.89
C CYS A 151 21.66 -6.16 -3.34
N PRO A 152 22.51 -7.18 -3.62
CA PRO A 152 22.79 -7.61 -4.99
C PRO A 152 21.55 -7.97 -5.81
N GLU A 153 20.55 -8.62 -5.19
CA GLU A 153 19.31 -8.99 -5.87
C GLU A 153 18.51 -7.76 -6.32
N ALA A 154 18.38 -6.75 -5.45
CA ALA A 154 17.66 -5.52 -5.77
C ALA A 154 18.39 -4.70 -6.84
N VAL A 155 19.72 -4.65 -6.78
CA VAL A 155 20.53 -3.98 -7.82
C VAL A 155 20.34 -4.66 -9.16
N GLN A 156 20.37 -6.00 -9.20
CA GLN A 156 20.20 -6.76 -10.43
C GLN A 156 18.80 -6.60 -11.02
N GLU A 157 17.75 -6.57 -10.19
CA GLU A 157 16.39 -6.27 -10.65
C GLU A 157 16.29 -4.87 -11.24
N ALA A 158 16.84 -3.86 -10.56
CA ALA A 158 16.84 -2.48 -11.06
C ALA A 158 17.66 -2.31 -12.36
N GLU A 159 18.70 -3.12 -12.57
CA GLU A 159 19.44 -3.18 -13.84
C GLU A 159 18.63 -3.86 -14.94
N GLN A 160 17.97 -4.97 -14.64
CA GLN A 160 17.12 -5.69 -15.60
C GLN A 160 15.92 -4.84 -16.05
N GLU A 161 15.29 -4.11 -15.13
CA GLU A 161 14.18 -3.21 -15.45
C GLU A 161 14.63 -2.05 -16.35
N ARG A 162 15.79 -1.45 -16.05
CA ARG A 162 16.39 -0.42 -16.91
C ARG A 162 16.75 -0.95 -18.30
N ALA A 163 17.16 -2.21 -18.41
CA ALA A 163 17.43 -2.85 -19.69
C ALA A 163 16.16 -3.25 -20.47
N ALA A 164 15.01 -3.33 -19.79
CA ALA A 164 13.73 -3.72 -20.38
C ALA A 164 12.87 -2.52 -20.84
N GLU A 165 13.21 -1.28 -20.46
CA GLU A 165 12.58 -0.08 -21.01
C GLU A 165 13.10 0.18 -22.44
N PRO A 166 12.26 0.11 -23.49
CA PRO A 166 12.69 0.47 -24.84
C PRO A 166 12.94 1.98 -24.94
N GLU A 167 14.05 2.36 -25.58
CA GLU A 167 14.40 3.75 -25.95
C GLU A 167 13.29 4.47 -26.74
#